data_AF-A0AAW0BY57-F1
#
_entry.id   AF-A0AAW0BY57-F1
#
_cell.length_a   1.000
_cell.length_b   1.000
_cell.length_c   1.000
_cell.angle_alpha   90.00
_cell.angle_beta   90.00
_cell.angle_gamma   90.00
#
_symmetry.space_group_name_H-M   'P 1'
#
loop_
_entity.id
_entity.type
_entity.pdbx_description
1 polymer ?
#
loop_
_entity_poly.entity_id
_entity_poly.type
_entity_poly.pdbx_seq_one_letter_code
_entity_poly.pdbx_strand_id
1 'polypeptide(L)'
;MPGLHSAGAGVGYFNPSRGLKTAENRGNLAQREWDWWNDMDSSSFIRISTLDPLKLTPADEVLPRFTNSAPLHVFFDKIYPDVYLYYRHPGGRFPWWKVEGKTKGFLYYHCPPGYSPFSSSIRMRLVDGLPTPTAFRRGRDLSFENGLPWQLMASQIAVYDIYEGVRKKLVADGLWTAEDHKYVFEAWKNRRILFPDRTLFSLDQEFPLTLNSYLNLTMAGKGEHRNFRHRLLSTLDKEVNWAFSGLIRSGETIARFERSPLPKHASSPAVCIRILRALSPIERLIETYPGPLPTVGELLQTTNRSGHACAWTFSLTNSPNSKALELLMY
;
A
#
# COMPACT_ATOMS: atom_id res chain seq x y z
N MET A 1 -7.33 48.58 7.19
CA MET A 1 -6.91 47.39 7.96
C MET A 1 -7.23 46.14 7.15
N PRO A 2 -6.29 45.21 7.00
CA PRO A 2 -6.37 44.11 6.03
C PRO A 2 -6.87 42.78 6.66
N GLY A 3 -7.43 41.93 5.79
CA GLY A 3 -7.06 40.52 5.71
C GLY A 3 -7.93 39.51 6.45
N LEU A 4 -8.66 38.68 5.68
CA LEU A 4 -8.67 37.21 5.81
C LEU A 4 -9.45 36.61 4.64
N HIS A 5 -8.76 36.39 3.52
CA HIS A 5 -9.17 35.42 2.50
C HIS A 5 -8.58 34.06 2.89
N SER A 6 -9.40 33.13 3.36
CA SER A 6 -8.99 31.73 3.51
C SER A 6 -9.10 31.03 2.16
N ALA A 7 -7.96 30.75 1.54
CA ALA A 7 -7.88 29.85 0.40
C ALA A 7 -8.23 28.42 0.84
N GLY A 8 -9.34 27.90 0.36
CA GLY A 8 -9.68 26.48 0.51
C GLY A 8 -8.72 25.64 -0.32
N ALA A 9 -7.82 24.92 0.35
CA ALA A 9 -6.99 23.89 -0.28
C ALA A 9 -7.88 22.70 -0.64
N GLY A 10 -8.42 22.69 -1.86
CA GLY A 10 -9.08 21.53 -2.43
C GLY A 10 -8.08 20.40 -2.63
N VAL A 11 -8.30 19.26 -1.98
CA VAL A 11 -7.57 18.00 -2.24
C VAL A 11 -8.02 17.50 -3.62
N GLY A 12 -7.35 17.98 -4.67
CA GLY A 12 -7.55 17.52 -6.03
C GLY A 12 -6.95 16.13 -6.21
N TYR A 13 -7.80 15.13 -6.44
CA TYR A 13 -7.37 13.81 -6.91
C TYR A 13 -6.80 13.95 -8.32
N PHE A 14 -5.47 13.96 -8.44
CA PHE A 14 -4.80 13.96 -9.73
C PHE A 14 -4.97 12.59 -10.40
N ASN A 15 -5.78 12.54 -11.46
CA ASN A 15 -5.88 11.39 -12.33
C ASN A 15 -4.77 11.46 -13.40
N PRO A 16 -3.77 10.56 -13.41
CA PRO A 16 -2.65 10.60 -14.36
C PRO A 16 -3.10 10.54 -15.83
N SER A 17 -4.30 9.99 -16.09
CA SER A 17 -4.85 9.90 -17.44
C SER A 17 -5.53 11.19 -17.95
N ARG A 18 -5.65 12.24 -17.12
CA ARG A 18 -6.28 13.52 -17.51
C ARG A 18 -5.32 14.72 -17.63
N GLY A 19 -4.05 14.59 -17.26
CA GLY A 19 -3.09 15.70 -17.22
C GLY A 19 -2.14 15.88 -18.42
N LEU A 20 -2.08 14.93 -19.35
CA LEU A 20 -1.11 14.97 -20.47
C LEU A 20 -1.80 15.33 -21.79
N LYS A 21 -2.20 16.60 -21.95
CA LYS A 21 -3.00 17.06 -23.11
C LYS A 21 -2.28 17.89 -24.18
N THR A 22 -0.96 18.00 -24.20
CA THR A 22 -0.24 18.49 -25.39
C THR A 22 1.02 17.67 -25.68
N ALA A 23 1.24 17.32 -26.95
CA ALA A 23 2.37 16.52 -27.41
C ALA A 23 3.72 17.26 -27.24
N GLU A 24 3.73 18.59 -27.31
CA GLU A 24 4.93 19.42 -27.15
C GLU A 24 5.51 19.38 -25.73
N ASN A 25 4.67 19.34 -24.69
CA ASN A 25 5.14 19.24 -23.31
C ASN A 25 5.72 17.85 -22.98
N ARG A 26 5.34 16.80 -23.73
CA ARG A 26 5.97 15.48 -23.62
C ARG A 26 7.37 15.48 -24.23
N GLY A 27 7.57 16.16 -25.35
CA GLY A 27 8.87 16.24 -26.03
C GLY A 27 9.94 16.91 -25.18
N ASN A 28 9.64 18.08 -24.59
CA ASN A 28 10.63 18.83 -23.82
C ASN A 28 10.94 18.25 -22.43
N LEU A 29 9.96 17.61 -21.76
CA LEU A 29 10.22 16.93 -20.49
C LEU A 29 10.98 15.63 -20.72
N ALA A 30 10.58 14.85 -21.72
CA ALA A 30 11.27 13.61 -22.09
C ALA A 30 12.71 13.89 -22.54
N GLN A 31 12.95 14.94 -23.33
CA GLN A 31 14.31 15.29 -23.78
C GLN A 31 15.20 15.75 -22.64
N ARG A 32 14.71 16.57 -21.71
CA ARG A 32 15.48 16.99 -20.53
C ARG A 32 15.77 15.84 -19.56
N GLU A 33 14.81 14.95 -19.38
CA GLU A 33 15.03 13.70 -18.67
C GLU A 33 16.12 12.90 -19.42
N TRP A 34 16.00 12.71 -20.74
CA TRP A 34 16.96 12.00 -21.62
C TRP A 34 18.39 12.57 -21.62
N ASP A 35 18.55 13.88 -21.61
CA ASP A 35 19.86 14.52 -21.54
C ASP A 35 20.47 14.37 -20.13
N TRP A 36 19.65 14.44 -19.07
CA TRP A 36 20.07 14.13 -17.71
C TRP A 36 20.43 12.63 -17.54
N TRP A 37 19.77 11.72 -18.28
CA TRP A 37 20.04 10.29 -18.33
C TRP A 37 21.41 9.95 -18.95
N ASN A 38 21.79 10.66 -20.01
CA ASN A 38 23.07 10.42 -20.70
C ASN A 38 24.28 11.01 -19.95
N ASP A 39 24.04 11.97 -19.05
CA ASP A 39 25.08 12.60 -18.22
C ASP A 39 25.37 11.81 -16.93
N MET A 40 24.52 10.83 -16.58
CA MET A 40 24.79 9.89 -15.49
C MET A 40 25.84 8.87 -15.91
N ASP A 41 26.98 8.86 -15.19
CA ASP A 41 28.03 7.87 -15.38
C ASP A 41 27.48 6.44 -15.23
N SER A 42 27.59 5.66 -16.30
CA SER A 42 27.15 4.26 -16.38
C SER A 42 27.76 3.35 -15.30
N SER A 43 28.87 3.78 -14.68
CA SER A 43 29.50 3.11 -13.55
C SER A 43 28.68 3.15 -12.24
N SER A 44 27.64 4.01 -12.18
CA SER A 44 26.79 4.20 -10.99
C SER A 44 25.58 3.27 -10.92
N PHE A 45 25.33 2.47 -11.96
CA PHE A 45 24.15 1.62 -12.07
C PHE A 45 24.33 0.26 -11.39
N ILE A 46 23.36 -0.12 -10.56
CA ILE A 46 23.36 -1.41 -9.87
C ILE A 46 22.65 -2.44 -10.75
N ARG A 47 23.37 -3.51 -11.11
CA ARG A 47 22.86 -4.62 -11.89
C ARG A 47 22.35 -5.74 -11.00
N ILE A 48 21.06 -6.04 -11.08
CA ILE A 48 20.45 -7.16 -10.35
C ILE A 48 20.38 -8.39 -11.24
N SER A 49 21.11 -9.43 -10.87
CA SER A 49 21.18 -10.71 -11.57
C SER A 49 20.03 -11.65 -11.24
N THR A 50 19.31 -11.45 -10.13
CA THR A 50 18.11 -12.23 -9.75
C THR A 50 17.24 -11.52 -8.72
N LEU A 51 15.93 -11.78 -8.75
CA LEU A 51 14.96 -11.41 -7.71
C LEU A 51 14.59 -12.61 -6.83
N ASP A 52 15.11 -13.81 -7.12
CA ASP A 52 14.86 -15.00 -6.33
C ASP A 52 15.70 -14.94 -5.04
N PRO A 53 15.08 -14.86 -3.84
CA PRO A 53 15.81 -14.72 -2.58
C PRO A 53 16.77 -15.89 -2.30
N LEU A 54 16.60 -17.04 -2.97
CA LEU A 54 17.49 -18.20 -2.83
C LEU A 54 18.72 -18.14 -3.73
N LYS A 55 18.72 -17.27 -4.74
CA LYS A 55 19.80 -17.12 -5.72
C LYS A 55 20.60 -15.84 -5.56
N LEU A 56 20.25 -14.98 -4.59
CA LEU A 56 20.93 -13.71 -4.34
C LEU A 56 22.42 -13.91 -4.04
N THR A 57 23.23 -13.05 -4.64
CA THR A 57 24.68 -13.00 -4.49
C THR A 57 25.12 -11.61 -3.99
N PRO A 58 26.37 -11.45 -3.50
CA PRO A 58 26.92 -10.13 -3.17
C PRO A 58 26.80 -9.08 -4.28
N ALA A 59 26.78 -9.50 -5.55
CA ALA A 59 26.68 -8.59 -6.69
C ALA A 59 25.27 -8.00 -6.87
N ASP A 60 24.25 -8.62 -6.28
CA ASP A 60 22.85 -8.15 -6.32
C ASP A 60 22.55 -7.09 -5.24
N GLU A 61 23.55 -6.75 -4.43
CA GLU A 61 23.42 -5.77 -3.36
C GLU A 61 23.15 -4.38 -3.93
N VAL A 62 22.04 -3.79 -3.51
CA VAL A 62 21.67 -2.41 -3.87
C VAL A 62 22.01 -1.45 -2.74
N LEU A 63 22.56 -0.31 -3.12
CA LEU A 63 22.70 0.87 -2.26
C LEU A 63 21.58 1.84 -2.61
N PRO A 64 20.48 1.86 -1.84
CA PRO A 64 19.37 2.71 -2.17
C PRO A 64 19.75 4.18 -1.99
N ARG A 65 19.69 4.95 -3.07
CA ARG A 65 19.81 6.42 -3.01
C ARG A 65 18.42 7.02 -2.86
N PHE A 66 17.93 7.09 -1.63
CA PHE A 66 16.71 7.84 -1.35
C PHE A 66 17.04 9.33 -1.33
N THR A 67 16.75 10.05 -2.42
CA THR A 67 16.68 11.52 -2.36
C THR A 67 15.24 11.95 -2.14
N ASN A 68 15.01 13.18 -1.67
CA ASN A 68 13.70 13.70 -1.23
C ASN A 68 12.56 13.58 -2.26
N SER A 69 12.89 13.28 -3.51
CA SER A 69 11.95 13.18 -4.62
C SER A 69 12.33 12.14 -5.68
N ALA A 70 13.51 11.50 -5.60
CA ALA A 70 13.95 10.61 -6.68
C ALA A 70 13.51 9.15 -6.42
N PRO A 71 13.02 8.47 -7.46
CA PRO A 71 12.82 7.02 -7.42
C PRO A 71 14.11 6.28 -7.10
N LEU A 72 14.02 5.09 -6.52
CA LEU A 72 15.16 4.18 -6.48
C LEU A 72 15.40 3.65 -7.91
N HIS A 73 16.59 3.90 -8.46
CA HIS A 73 16.99 3.49 -9.80
C HIS A 73 17.64 2.12 -9.75
N VAL A 74 17.12 1.18 -10.55
CA VAL A 74 17.61 -0.22 -10.57
C VAL A 74 17.67 -0.73 -11.99
N PHE A 75 18.75 -1.43 -12.35
CA PHE A 75 18.92 -2.05 -13.66
C PHE A 75 18.86 -3.58 -13.54
N PHE A 76 18.08 -4.20 -14.43
CA PHE A 76 18.01 -5.66 -14.53
C PHE A 76 18.80 -6.19 -15.72
N ASP A 77 19.00 -5.40 -16.79
CA ASP A 77 19.84 -5.79 -17.94
C ASP A 77 20.31 -4.59 -18.79
N LYS A 78 21.27 -4.81 -19.70
CA LYS A 78 21.84 -3.80 -20.63
C LYS A 78 20.84 -3.24 -21.64
N ILE A 79 19.72 -3.93 -21.86
CA ILE A 79 18.76 -3.64 -22.95
C ILE A 79 17.60 -2.74 -22.48
N TYR A 80 17.35 -2.67 -21.17
CA TYR A 80 16.24 -1.88 -20.62
C TYR A 80 16.73 -0.97 -19.50
N PRO A 81 16.77 0.35 -19.74
CA PRO A 81 17.23 1.29 -18.73
C PRO A 81 16.14 1.46 -17.66
N ASP A 82 16.59 1.57 -16.41
CA ASP A 82 15.85 2.13 -15.28
C ASP A 82 14.48 1.51 -14.96
N VAL A 83 14.47 0.61 -13.97
CA VAL A 83 13.26 0.45 -13.17
C VAL A 83 13.22 1.58 -12.16
N TYR A 84 12.34 2.54 -12.44
CA TYR A 84 11.93 3.57 -11.51
C TYR A 84 11.07 2.92 -10.43
N LEU A 85 11.66 2.69 -9.27
CA LEU A 85 10.85 2.42 -8.08
C LEU A 85 10.31 3.77 -7.60
N TYR A 86 9.34 4.29 -8.35
CA TYR A 86 8.63 5.52 -8.03
C TYR A 86 7.70 5.27 -6.85
N TYR A 87 7.89 6.02 -5.78
CA TYR A 87 7.05 5.89 -4.61
C TYR A 87 6.30 7.18 -4.31
N ARG A 88 4.97 7.12 -4.47
CA ARG A 88 4.03 8.15 -4.03
C ARG A 88 3.02 7.50 -3.10
N HIS A 89 3.26 7.55 -1.79
CA HIS A 89 2.22 7.18 -0.84
C HIS A 89 1.11 8.24 -0.89
N PRO A 90 -0.18 7.86 -0.92
CA PRO A 90 -1.28 8.82 -0.87
C PRO A 90 -1.44 9.58 0.46
N GLY A 91 -0.57 9.37 1.45
CA GLY A 91 -0.70 10.01 2.78
C GLY A 91 0.56 10.04 3.62
N GLY A 92 1.75 9.86 3.04
CA GLY A 92 2.98 9.80 3.84
C GLY A 92 4.21 10.21 3.04
N ARG A 93 5.15 10.87 3.72
CA ARG A 93 6.51 11.04 3.20
C ARG A 93 7.26 9.76 3.49
N PHE A 94 8.04 9.28 2.53
CA PHE A 94 9.02 8.23 2.82
C PHE A 94 10.04 8.82 3.82
N PRO A 95 10.36 8.16 4.95
CA PRO A 95 11.26 8.71 5.96
C PRO A 95 12.71 8.50 5.52
N TRP A 96 13.12 9.16 4.43
CA TRP A 96 14.48 9.09 3.89
C TRP A 96 15.53 9.42 4.95
N TRP A 97 15.18 10.28 5.92
CA TRP A 97 16.03 10.65 7.06
C TRP A 97 16.18 9.57 8.14
N LYS A 98 15.28 8.57 8.24
CA LYS A 98 15.45 7.43 9.18
C LYS A 98 16.38 6.35 8.64
N VAL A 99 16.75 6.46 7.37
CA VAL A 99 17.72 5.58 6.70
C VAL A 99 19.09 6.26 6.68
N GLU A 100 19.42 7.00 7.75
CA GLU A 100 20.71 7.63 7.94
C GLU A 100 21.80 6.55 8.15
N GLY A 101 22.66 6.40 7.15
CA GLY A 101 23.85 5.56 7.22
C GLY A 101 23.75 4.27 6.40
N LYS A 102 23.99 4.36 5.09
CA LYS A 102 24.47 3.28 4.21
C LYS A 102 23.79 1.91 4.41
N THR A 103 22.46 1.84 4.60
CA THR A 103 21.79 0.54 4.62
C THR A 103 21.75 -0.02 3.21
N LYS A 104 22.59 -1.01 2.98
CA LYS A 104 22.57 -1.83 1.79
C LYS A 104 21.44 -2.84 1.88
N GLY A 105 21.04 -3.39 0.76
CA GLY A 105 19.98 -4.38 0.76
C GLY A 105 19.87 -5.14 -0.53
N PHE A 106 18.83 -5.96 -0.60
CA PHE A 106 18.50 -6.74 -1.78
C PHE A 106 17.05 -6.51 -2.15
N LEU A 107 16.80 -6.31 -3.44
CA LEU A 107 15.44 -6.48 -3.96
C LEU A 107 15.16 -7.96 -4.14
N TYR A 108 13.99 -8.38 -3.72
CA TYR A 108 13.60 -9.78 -3.81
C TYR A 108 12.10 -9.91 -4.03
N TYR A 109 11.74 -10.99 -4.70
CA TYR A 109 10.36 -11.40 -4.89
C TYR A 109 9.83 -12.03 -3.61
N HIS A 110 8.67 -11.54 -3.18
CA HIS A 110 7.93 -12.08 -2.06
C HIS A 110 6.53 -12.47 -2.50
N CYS A 111 6.22 -13.75 -2.40
CA CYS A 111 4.86 -14.27 -2.49
C CYS A 111 4.56 -15.04 -1.20
N PRO A 112 3.55 -14.65 -0.41
CA PRO A 112 3.15 -15.41 0.76
C PRO A 112 2.83 -16.88 0.38
N PRO A 113 3.31 -17.87 1.15
CA PRO A 113 3.08 -19.29 0.84
C PRO A 113 1.58 -19.61 0.75
N GLY A 114 1.18 -20.32 -0.32
CA GLY A 114 -0.22 -20.70 -0.54
C GLY A 114 -1.11 -19.63 -1.20
N TYR A 115 -0.55 -18.45 -1.51
CA TYR A 115 -1.29 -17.39 -2.17
C TYR A 115 -1.01 -17.32 -3.67
N SER A 116 -1.92 -16.67 -4.38
CA SER A 116 -1.82 -16.43 -5.82
C SER A 116 -0.67 -15.45 -6.15
N PRO A 117 -0.06 -15.51 -7.35
CA PRO A 117 0.90 -14.51 -7.84
C PRO A 117 0.39 -13.06 -7.75
N PHE A 118 -0.93 -12.84 -7.74
CA PHE A 118 -1.50 -11.51 -7.53
C PHE A 118 -1.21 -10.91 -6.14
N SER A 119 -0.95 -11.76 -5.15
CA SER A 119 -0.50 -11.36 -3.81
C SER A 119 0.99 -11.07 -3.71
N SER A 120 1.74 -11.35 -4.79
CA SER A 120 3.17 -11.16 -4.78
C SER A 120 3.56 -9.68 -4.86
N SER A 121 4.79 -9.42 -4.46
CA SER A 121 5.39 -8.10 -4.51
C SER A 121 6.91 -8.19 -4.65
N ILE A 122 7.52 -7.12 -5.12
CA ILE A 122 8.96 -6.89 -4.91
C ILE A 122 9.11 -6.12 -3.61
N ARG A 123 9.97 -6.60 -2.74
CA ARG A 123 10.34 -5.94 -1.48
C ARG A 123 11.82 -5.66 -1.46
N MET A 124 12.23 -4.81 -0.52
CA MET A 124 13.63 -4.54 -0.25
C MET A 124 13.98 -5.06 1.14
N ARG A 125 14.97 -5.94 1.23
CA ARG A 125 15.53 -6.39 2.50
C ARG A 125 16.80 -5.64 2.80
N LEU A 126 16.82 -4.89 3.89
CA LEU A 126 18.00 -4.22 4.41
C LEU A 126 18.86 -5.23 5.18
N VAL A 127 20.17 -5.18 4.95
CA VAL A 127 21.15 -6.04 5.59
C VAL A 127 22.26 -5.21 6.23
N ASP A 128 22.72 -5.65 7.39
CA ASP A 128 23.88 -5.09 8.06
C ASP A 128 25.13 -5.92 7.74
N GLY A 129 26.26 -5.25 7.53
CA GLY A 129 27.55 -5.92 7.32
C GLY A 129 27.75 -6.47 5.90
N LEU A 130 28.33 -7.66 5.79
CA LEU A 130 28.70 -8.24 4.49
C LEU A 130 27.49 -8.88 3.79
N PRO A 131 27.32 -8.67 2.47
CA PRO A 131 26.21 -9.21 1.69
C PRO A 131 26.34 -10.73 1.52
N THR A 132 25.80 -11.48 2.47
CA THR A 132 25.79 -12.95 2.44
C THR A 132 24.36 -13.47 2.49
N PRO A 133 24.09 -14.71 2.03
CA PRO A 133 22.77 -15.33 2.20
C PRO A 133 22.30 -15.36 3.67
N THR A 134 23.24 -15.51 4.60
CA THR A 134 22.95 -15.43 6.05
C THR A 134 22.55 -14.02 6.47
N ALA A 135 23.20 -12.99 5.93
CA ALA A 135 22.83 -11.60 6.17
C ALA A 135 21.43 -11.30 5.64
N PHE A 136 21.06 -11.80 4.45
CA PHE A 136 19.70 -11.65 3.93
C PHE A 136 18.65 -12.26 4.87
N ARG A 137 18.87 -13.47 5.38
CA ARG A 137 17.94 -14.14 6.31
C ARG A 137 17.76 -13.38 7.63
N ARG A 138 18.82 -12.75 8.13
CA ARG A 138 18.81 -11.96 9.38
C ARG A 138 18.38 -10.50 9.15
N GLY A 139 18.40 -10.05 7.91
CA GLY A 139 17.99 -8.72 7.51
C GLY A 139 16.52 -8.46 7.78
N ARG A 140 16.15 -7.19 7.67
CA ARG A 140 14.79 -6.72 7.91
C ARG A 140 14.25 -6.08 6.64
N ASP A 141 12.95 -6.16 6.42
CA ASP A 141 12.36 -5.42 5.31
C ASP A 141 12.50 -3.92 5.56
N LEU A 142 12.78 -3.20 4.48
CA LEU A 142 12.56 -1.77 4.42
C LEU A 142 11.07 -1.54 4.70
N SER A 143 10.77 -0.73 5.70
CA SER A 143 9.38 -0.43 6.10
C SER A 143 9.07 1.06 5.93
N PHE A 144 7.81 1.37 5.72
CA PHE A 144 7.29 2.73 5.84
C PHE A 144 7.33 3.23 7.29
N GLU A 145 7.05 4.52 7.52
CA GLU A 145 6.86 5.08 8.87
C GLU A 145 5.79 4.32 9.66
N ASN A 146 4.83 3.74 8.94
CA ASN A 146 3.76 2.95 9.54
C ASN A 146 4.18 1.52 9.96
N GLY A 147 5.43 1.13 9.71
CA GLY A 147 6.01 -0.17 10.05
C GLY A 147 5.74 -1.27 9.01
N LEU A 148 4.82 -1.06 8.07
CA LEU A 148 4.54 -2.03 7.01
C LEU A 148 5.70 -2.10 6.02
N PRO A 149 6.04 -3.28 5.49
CA PRO A 149 7.06 -3.41 4.46
C PRO A 149 6.79 -2.54 3.25
N TRP A 150 7.82 -1.86 2.76
CA TRP A 150 7.84 -1.31 1.42
C TRP A 150 7.66 -2.45 0.41
N GLN A 151 6.75 -2.24 -0.53
CA GLN A 151 6.44 -3.26 -1.53
C GLN A 151 5.98 -2.60 -2.83
N LEU A 152 6.45 -3.16 -3.95
CA LEU A 152 5.92 -2.92 -5.29
C LEU A 152 5.02 -4.09 -5.65
N MET A 153 3.71 -3.85 -5.73
CA MET A 153 2.72 -4.92 -5.89
C MET A 153 2.74 -5.53 -7.29
N ALA A 154 2.46 -6.83 -7.40
CA ALA A 154 2.30 -7.55 -8.67
C ALA A 154 1.39 -6.82 -9.66
N SER A 155 0.27 -6.28 -9.18
CA SER A 155 -0.69 -5.55 -10.02
C SER A 155 -0.10 -4.26 -10.62
N GLN A 156 0.81 -3.59 -9.93
CA GLN A 156 1.53 -2.44 -10.49
C GLN A 156 2.55 -2.92 -11.53
N ILE A 157 3.30 -3.98 -11.20
CA ILE A 157 4.32 -4.58 -12.06
C ILE A 157 3.70 -5.08 -13.36
N ALA A 158 2.53 -5.68 -13.33
CA ALA A 158 1.84 -6.20 -14.51
C ALA A 158 1.40 -5.07 -15.47
N VAL A 159 1.06 -3.90 -14.94
CA VAL A 159 0.28 -2.90 -15.69
C VAL A 159 1.14 -1.76 -16.22
N TYR A 160 2.09 -1.27 -15.44
CA TYR A 160 2.84 -0.08 -15.83
C TYR A 160 4.05 -0.46 -16.67
N ASP A 161 4.19 0.16 -17.84
CA ASP A 161 5.29 -0.12 -18.77
C ASP A 161 6.68 0.13 -18.16
N ILE A 162 6.78 1.07 -17.21
CA ILE A 162 8.01 1.34 -16.45
C ILE A 162 8.55 0.12 -15.67
N TYR A 163 7.72 -0.91 -15.47
CA TYR A 163 8.12 -2.16 -14.81
C TYR A 163 8.36 -3.33 -15.77
N GLU A 164 8.50 -3.07 -17.08
CA GLU A 164 8.78 -4.12 -18.06
C GLU A 164 10.05 -4.90 -17.73
N GLY A 165 11.12 -4.21 -17.30
CA GLY A 165 12.35 -4.86 -16.85
C GLY A 165 12.13 -5.81 -15.67
N VAL A 166 11.32 -5.40 -14.69
CA VAL A 166 10.94 -6.25 -13.55
C VAL A 166 10.17 -7.48 -14.03
N ARG A 167 9.17 -7.31 -14.91
CA ARG A 167 8.37 -8.42 -15.45
C ARG A 167 9.26 -9.45 -16.15
N LYS A 168 10.14 -9.00 -17.04
CA LYS A 168 11.09 -9.88 -17.75
C LYS A 168 12.00 -10.61 -16.78
N LYS A 169 12.47 -9.91 -15.74
CA LYS A 169 13.32 -10.51 -14.72
C LYS A 169 12.59 -11.60 -13.94
N LEU A 170 11.35 -11.35 -13.52
CA LEU A 170 10.51 -12.34 -12.84
C LEU A 170 10.29 -13.59 -13.69
N VAL A 171 10.05 -13.44 -14.98
CA VAL A 171 9.92 -14.58 -15.91
C VAL A 171 11.25 -15.32 -16.08
N ALA A 172 12.36 -14.59 -16.28
CA ALA A 172 13.68 -15.17 -16.43
C ALA A 172 14.15 -15.94 -15.19
N ASP A 173 13.78 -15.48 -13.99
CA ASP A 173 14.09 -16.17 -12.73
C ASP A 173 13.17 -17.37 -12.45
N GLY A 174 12.13 -17.59 -13.28
CA GLY A 174 11.12 -18.63 -13.11
C GLY A 174 10.13 -18.33 -11.98
N LEU A 175 10.02 -17.06 -11.58
CA LEU A 175 9.15 -16.61 -10.49
C LEU A 175 7.73 -16.30 -10.98
N TRP A 176 7.60 -15.89 -12.24
CA TRP A 176 6.34 -15.70 -12.96
C TRP A 176 6.32 -16.51 -14.25
N THR A 177 5.14 -17.03 -14.60
CA THR A 177 4.81 -17.55 -15.94
C THR A 177 4.11 -16.47 -16.78
N ALA A 178 3.93 -16.74 -18.09
CA ALA A 178 3.13 -15.87 -18.94
C ALA A 178 1.66 -15.83 -18.47
N GLU A 179 1.17 -16.95 -17.95
CA GLU A 179 -0.15 -17.13 -17.38
C GLU A 179 -0.31 -16.28 -16.12
N ASP A 180 0.69 -16.24 -15.23
CA ASP A 180 0.68 -15.41 -14.02
C ASP A 180 0.56 -13.93 -14.37
N HIS A 181 1.37 -13.46 -15.33
CA HIS A 181 1.29 -12.08 -15.80
C HIS A 181 -0.09 -11.77 -16.36
N LYS A 182 -0.61 -12.61 -17.26
CA LYS A 182 -1.96 -12.42 -17.84
C LYS A 182 -3.03 -12.38 -16.76
N TYR A 183 -2.97 -13.29 -15.78
CA TYR A 183 -3.91 -13.34 -14.67
C TYR A 183 -3.88 -12.04 -13.84
N VAL A 184 -2.70 -11.57 -13.45
CA VAL A 184 -2.54 -10.34 -12.66
C VAL A 184 -2.97 -9.10 -13.44
N PHE A 185 -2.61 -9.02 -14.73
CA PHE A 185 -2.97 -7.91 -15.60
C PHE A 185 -4.49 -7.78 -15.79
N GLU A 186 -5.16 -8.90 -16.11
CA GLU A 186 -6.62 -8.92 -16.29
C GLU A 186 -7.37 -8.61 -14.99
N ALA A 187 -6.85 -9.07 -13.84
CA ALA A 187 -7.41 -8.69 -12.55
C ALA A 187 -7.40 -7.17 -12.32
N TRP A 188 -6.34 -6.48 -12.74
CA TRP A 188 -6.25 -5.03 -12.65
C TRP A 188 -7.10 -4.29 -13.70
N LYS A 189 -7.03 -4.71 -14.96
CA LYS A 189 -7.72 -4.05 -16.09
C LYS A 189 -9.22 -3.98 -15.90
N ASN A 190 -9.80 -4.97 -15.24
CA ASN A 190 -11.22 -4.99 -14.89
C ASN A 190 -11.61 -3.94 -13.81
N ARG A 191 -10.70 -3.01 -13.44
CA ARG A 191 -10.87 -1.86 -12.53
C ARG A 191 -11.48 -2.21 -11.18
N ARG A 192 -11.34 -3.47 -10.76
CA ARG A 192 -11.78 -3.95 -9.45
C ARG A 192 -10.75 -3.70 -8.34
N ILE A 193 -9.65 -3.01 -8.64
CA ILE A 193 -8.61 -2.64 -7.68
C ILE A 193 -8.48 -1.13 -7.71
N LEU A 194 -8.97 -0.46 -6.67
CA LEU A 194 -8.86 1.00 -6.58
C LEU A 194 -7.51 1.44 -6.01
N PHE A 195 -6.91 0.62 -5.16
CA PHE A 195 -5.73 0.95 -4.35
C PHE A 195 -4.87 -0.31 -4.17
N PRO A 196 -3.88 -0.56 -5.05
CA PRO A 196 -3.00 -1.73 -4.95
C PRO A 196 -2.33 -1.88 -3.59
N ASP A 197 -1.94 -0.75 -2.98
CA ASP A 197 -1.33 -0.61 -1.66
C ASP A 197 -2.27 -0.97 -0.50
N ARG A 198 -3.58 -1.12 -0.77
CA ARG A 198 -4.61 -1.49 0.21
C ARG A 198 -5.27 -2.82 -0.12
N THR A 199 -4.51 -3.73 -0.73
CA THR A 199 -4.97 -5.08 -1.03
C THR A 199 -4.68 -6.02 0.14
N LEU A 200 -5.71 -6.69 0.64
CA LEU A 200 -5.60 -7.72 1.67
C LEU A 200 -5.77 -9.11 1.07
N PHE A 201 -5.01 -10.04 1.61
CA PHE A 201 -5.06 -11.46 1.24
C PHE A 201 -5.54 -12.33 2.40
N SER A 202 -5.40 -11.85 3.64
CA SER A 202 -5.88 -12.52 4.84
C SER A 202 -6.56 -11.54 5.80
N LEU A 203 -7.34 -12.06 6.75
CA LEU A 203 -7.97 -11.25 7.79
C LEU A 203 -6.96 -10.61 8.74
N ASP A 204 -5.92 -11.36 9.10
CA ASP A 204 -4.89 -10.96 10.06
C ASP A 204 -3.84 -10.00 9.47
N GLN A 205 -3.88 -9.76 8.16
CA GLN A 205 -3.01 -8.80 7.50
C GLN A 205 -3.24 -7.38 8.03
N GLU A 206 -2.15 -6.74 8.42
CA GLU A 206 -2.16 -5.34 8.86
C GLU A 206 -2.40 -4.39 7.69
N PHE A 207 -3.16 -3.32 7.94
CA PHE A 207 -3.39 -2.25 6.97
C PHE A 207 -3.50 -0.87 7.62
N PRO A 208 -3.12 0.19 6.89
CA PRO A 208 -3.31 1.56 7.37
C PRO A 208 -4.79 1.95 7.33
N LEU A 209 -5.23 2.53 8.44
CA LEU A 209 -6.60 2.98 8.65
C LEU A 209 -6.60 4.45 9.08
N THR A 210 -7.14 5.30 8.20
CA THR A 210 -7.43 6.70 8.51
C THR A 210 -8.82 6.79 9.13
N LEU A 211 -8.93 7.31 10.35
CA LEU A 211 -10.16 7.27 11.15
C LEU A 211 -11.28 8.18 10.64
N ASN A 212 -10.97 9.11 9.73
CA ASN A 212 -11.91 10.09 9.20
C ASN A 212 -12.46 9.75 7.81
N SER A 213 -12.20 8.55 7.31
CA SER A 213 -12.47 8.22 5.91
C SER A 213 -13.31 6.95 5.74
N TYR A 214 -13.65 6.67 4.48
CA TYR A 214 -14.17 5.36 4.10
C TYR A 214 -13.05 4.33 4.22
N LEU A 215 -13.40 3.17 4.73
CA LEU A 215 -12.59 1.99 4.57
C LEU A 215 -12.72 1.54 3.11
N ASN A 216 -11.69 1.84 2.32
CA ASN A 216 -11.58 1.45 0.91
C ASN A 216 -10.41 0.47 0.78
N LEU A 217 -10.72 -0.81 0.65
CA LEU A 217 -9.76 -1.90 0.55
C LEU A 217 -10.07 -2.76 -0.68
N THR A 218 -9.07 -3.47 -1.17
CA THR A 218 -9.26 -4.56 -2.14
C THR A 218 -9.04 -5.87 -1.40
N MET A 219 -9.96 -6.82 -1.50
CA MET A 219 -9.78 -8.16 -0.95
C MET A 219 -9.49 -9.12 -2.09
N ALA A 220 -8.50 -9.99 -1.93
CA ALA A 220 -8.14 -10.96 -2.96
C ALA A 220 -7.89 -12.34 -2.36
N GLY A 221 -8.46 -13.37 -3.00
CA GLY A 221 -8.37 -14.76 -2.58
C GLY A 221 -9.01 -15.70 -3.60
N LYS A 222 -8.51 -16.94 -3.71
CA LYS A 222 -9.04 -17.98 -4.62
C LYS A 222 -9.21 -17.55 -6.08
N GLY A 223 -8.27 -16.76 -6.61
CA GLY A 223 -8.36 -16.28 -7.98
C GLY A 223 -9.29 -15.08 -8.17
N GLU A 224 -10.08 -14.71 -7.15
CA GLU A 224 -11.01 -13.59 -7.16
C GLU A 224 -10.46 -12.36 -6.42
N HIS A 225 -11.00 -11.20 -6.75
CA HIS A 225 -10.74 -9.95 -6.07
C HIS A 225 -11.98 -9.05 -6.07
N ARG A 226 -12.19 -8.33 -4.96
CA ARG A 226 -13.37 -7.47 -4.75
C ARG A 226 -12.99 -6.22 -3.97
N ASN A 227 -13.54 -5.08 -4.41
CA ASN A 227 -13.46 -3.85 -3.63
C ASN A 227 -14.39 -3.95 -2.41
N PHE A 228 -13.87 -3.60 -1.25
CA PHE A 228 -14.62 -3.40 -0.02
C PHE A 228 -14.62 -1.91 0.31
N ARG A 229 -15.80 -1.29 0.17
CA ARG A 229 -16.04 0.10 0.57
C ARG A 229 -17.04 0.14 1.70
N HIS A 230 -16.61 0.60 2.86
CA HIS A 230 -17.48 0.71 4.03
C HIS A 230 -17.23 2.02 4.79
N ARG A 231 -18.30 2.63 5.30
CA ARG A 231 -18.21 3.82 6.13
C ARG A 231 -18.03 3.38 7.59
N LEU A 232 -16.97 3.83 8.25
CA LEU A 232 -16.69 3.46 9.64
C LEU A 232 -17.62 4.16 10.65
N LEU A 233 -18.16 5.30 10.25
CA LEU A 233 -19.08 6.14 11.03
C LEU A 233 -20.54 5.72 10.84
N SER A 234 -21.31 5.76 11.93
CA SER A 234 -22.67 5.23 11.98
C SER A 234 -23.69 6.20 11.38
N THR A 235 -24.90 5.71 11.15
CA THR A 235 -26.01 6.53 10.63
C THR A 235 -26.55 7.57 11.60
N LEU A 236 -26.21 7.52 12.90
CA LEU A 236 -26.56 8.62 13.81
C LEU A 236 -25.66 9.84 13.61
N ASP A 237 -24.48 9.65 13.02
CA ASP A 237 -23.60 10.76 12.62
C ASP A 237 -24.16 11.53 11.40
N LYS A 238 -25.45 11.36 11.05
CA LYS A 238 -26.15 12.11 10.00
C LYS A 238 -26.56 13.50 10.44
N GLU A 239 -26.78 13.74 11.74
CA GLU A 239 -27.01 15.10 12.24
C GLU A 239 -25.75 15.96 12.10
N VAL A 240 -24.57 15.33 12.17
CA VAL A 240 -23.33 15.90 11.66
C VAL A 240 -23.42 15.86 10.14
N ASN A 241 -23.94 16.96 9.57
CA ASN A 241 -24.14 17.20 8.14
C ASN A 241 -23.01 16.53 7.32
N TRP A 242 -23.36 15.82 6.24
CA TRP A 242 -22.46 14.93 5.47
C TRP A 242 -21.09 15.56 5.13
N ALA A 243 -21.04 16.88 4.97
CA ALA A 243 -19.84 17.70 4.79
C ALA A 243 -18.80 17.58 5.92
N PHE A 244 -19.21 17.21 7.14
CA PHE A 244 -18.38 17.13 8.35
C PHE A 244 -18.04 15.71 8.79
N SER A 245 -18.49 14.68 8.07
CA SER A 245 -18.19 13.29 8.48
C SER A 245 -16.70 12.93 8.43
N GLY A 246 -15.89 13.69 7.69
CA GLY A 246 -14.42 13.61 7.73
C GLY A 246 -13.77 14.42 8.85
N LEU A 247 -14.55 15.03 9.74
CA LEU A 247 -14.09 15.97 10.77
C LEU A 247 -14.49 15.51 12.17
N ILE A 248 -14.89 14.25 12.38
CA ILE A 248 -15.29 13.79 13.72
C ILE A 248 -14.05 13.43 14.56
N ARG A 249 -13.11 12.72 13.95
CA ARG A 249 -11.86 12.29 14.57
C ARG A 249 -10.74 12.39 13.56
N SER A 250 -9.53 12.73 14.01
CA SER A 250 -8.31 12.59 13.23
C SER A 250 -7.54 11.36 13.73
N GLY A 251 -6.49 11.01 12.99
CA GLY A 251 -5.60 9.94 13.37
C GLY A 251 -5.47 8.89 12.27
N GLU A 252 -4.24 8.45 12.11
CA GLU A 252 -3.86 7.31 11.30
C GLU A 252 -3.45 6.19 12.24
N THR A 253 -3.91 4.99 11.94
CA THR A 253 -3.63 3.81 12.74
C THR A 253 -3.22 2.66 11.83
N ILE A 254 -2.55 1.67 12.39
CA ILE A 254 -2.50 0.35 11.79
C ILE A 254 -3.57 -0.49 12.46
N ALA A 255 -4.36 -1.15 11.63
CA ALA A 255 -5.42 -2.03 12.06
C ALA A 255 -5.32 -3.38 11.35
N ARG A 256 -6.10 -4.33 11.82
CA ARG A 256 -6.35 -5.59 11.12
C ARG A 256 -7.81 -5.99 11.26
N PHE A 257 -8.27 -6.88 10.40
CA PHE A 257 -9.53 -7.57 10.67
C PHE A 257 -9.29 -8.73 11.64
N GLU A 258 -10.35 -9.13 12.32
CA GLU A 258 -10.39 -10.41 13.02
C GLU A 258 -11.84 -10.89 13.11
N ARG A 259 -12.00 -12.19 13.34
CA ARG A 259 -13.32 -12.75 13.63
C ARG A 259 -13.86 -12.12 14.91
N SER A 260 -15.13 -11.73 14.89
CA SER A 260 -15.76 -11.10 16.04
C SER A 260 -15.74 -12.03 17.26
N PRO A 261 -15.18 -11.60 18.39
CA PRO A 261 -15.23 -12.38 19.63
C PRO A 261 -16.56 -12.23 20.39
N LEU A 262 -17.48 -11.39 19.91
CA LEU A 262 -18.72 -11.08 20.63
C LEU A 262 -19.69 -12.27 20.66
N PRO A 263 -20.29 -12.62 21.81
CA PRO A 263 -21.19 -13.77 21.95
C PRO A 263 -22.38 -13.78 20.97
N LYS A 264 -22.93 -12.59 20.67
CA LYS A 264 -24.04 -12.43 19.71
C LYS A 264 -23.70 -12.86 18.27
N HIS A 265 -22.43 -13.03 17.94
CA HIS A 265 -21.96 -13.48 16.63
C HIS A 265 -21.56 -14.96 16.61
N ALA A 266 -21.86 -15.72 17.67
CA ALA A 266 -21.60 -17.15 17.72
C ALA A 266 -22.36 -17.93 16.61
N SER A 267 -23.57 -17.48 16.25
CA SER A 267 -24.41 -18.12 15.22
C SER A 267 -24.41 -17.39 13.87
N SER A 268 -23.82 -16.18 13.78
CA SER A 268 -23.74 -15.39 12.56
C SER A 268 -22.33 -14.79 12.44
N PRO A 269 -21.49 -15.34 11.55
CA PRO A 269 -20.12 -14.89 11.38
C PRO A 269 -20.05 -13.39 11.09
N ALA A 270 -19.23 -12.69 11.86
CA ALA A 270 -18.95 -11.28 11.69
C ALA A 270 -17.47 -11.01 11.88
N VAL A 271 -16.97 -9.94 11.27
CA VAL A 271 -15.61 -9.45 11.49
C VAL A 271 -15.63 -8.14 12.27
N CYS A 272 -14.59 -7.91 13.05
CA CYS A 272 -14.30 -6.63 13.71
C CYS A 272 -13.00 -6.06 13.15
N ILE A 273 -12.75 -4.79 13.48
CA ILE A 273 -11.46 -4.14 13.24
C ILE A 273 -10.78 -3.98 14.60
N ARG A 274 -9.54 -4.45 14.73
CA ARG A 274 -8.69 -4.19 15.91
C ARG A 274 -7.67 -3.11 15.58
N ILE A 275 -7.52 -2.14 16.47
CA ILE A 275 -6.47 -1.11 16.36
C ILE A 275 -5.20 -1.68 16.96
N LEU A 276 -4.12 -1.77 16.18
CA LEU A 276 -2.86 -2.37 16.61
C LEU A 276 -1.86 -1.33 17.12
N ARG A 277 -1.80 -0.17 16.45
CA ARG A 277 -0.96 0.96 16.84
C ARG A 277 -1.46 2.26 16.23
N ALA A 278 -1.20 3.37 16.91
CA ALA A 278 -1.41 4.72 16.36
C ALA A 278 -0.14 5.16 15.59
N LEU A 279 -0.34 5.78 14.44
CA LEU A 279 0.71 6.38 13.60
C LEU A 279 0.77 7.89 13.77
N SER A 280 -0.38 8.49 14.08
CA SER A 280 -0.51 9.89 14.50
C SER A 280 -1.48 9.97 15.70
N PRO A 281 -1.47 11.08 16.45
CA PRO A 281 -2.40 11.28 17.55
C PRO A 281 -3.85 11.04 17.11
N ILE A 282 -4.58 10.28 17.93
CA ILE A 282 -6.01 10.03 17.73
C ILE A 282 -6.76 11.11 18.50
N GLU A 283 -7.32 12.07 17.79
CA GLU A 283 -7.96 13.23 18.41
C GLU A 283 -9.43 13.32 18.03
N ARG A 284 -10.21 13.87 18.95
CA ARG A 284 -11.58 14.29 18.68
C ARG A 284 -11.51 15.67 18.02
N LEU A 285 -11.98 15.78 16.80
CA LEU A 285 -12.01 17.04 16.05
C LEU A 285 -13.27 17.86 16.33
N ILE A 286 -14.36 17.22 16.74
CA ILE A 286 -15.60 17.86 17.19
C ILE A 286 -15.80 17.52 18.67
N GLU A 287 -15.56 18.47 19.58
CA GLU A 287 -15.62 18.26 21.03
C GLU A 287 -16.94 17.65 21.50
N THR A 288 -18.06 18.06 20.87
CA THR A 288 -19.41 17.59 21.21
C THR A 288 -19.70 16.18 20.73
N TYR A 289 -18.79 15.53 20.00
CA TYR A 289 -19.01 14.17 19.51
C TYR A 289 -19.00 13.14 20.64
N PRO A 290 -20.14 12.46 20.91
CA PRO A 290 -20.26 11.58 22.06
C PRO A 290 -19.57 10.22 21.85
N GLY A 291 -19.10 9.91 20.63
CA GLY A 291 -18.55 8.61 20.32
C GLY A 291 -17.18 8.35 20.99
N PRO A 292 -16.86 7.08 21.31
CA PRO A 292 -15.61 6.67 21.97
C PRO A 292 -14.39 6.76 21.05
N LEU A 293 -13.31 7.43 21.46
CA LEU A 293 -12.07 7.47 20.68
C LEU A 293 -11.49 6.04 20.51
N PRO A 294 -10.93 5.69 19.34
CA PRO A 294 -10.28 4.39 19.16
C PRO A 294 -9.07 4.23 20.09
N THR A 295 -8.99 3.08 20.76
CA THR A 295 -7.90 2.73 21.68
C THR A 295 -7.00 1.69 21.04
N VAL A 296 -5.69 1.87 21.15
CA VAL A 296 -4.69 0.87 20.72
C VAL A 296 -4.86 -0.42 21.52
N GLY A 297 -4.83 -1.56 20.83
CA GLY A 297 -5.03 -2.88 21.39
C GLY A 297 -6.50 -3.31 21.45
N GLU A 298 -7.45 -2.40 21.25
CA GLU A 298 -8.89 -2.69 21.37
C GLU A 298 -9.60 -2.83 20.01
N LEU A 299 -10.83 -3.34 20.05
CA LEU A 299 -11.72 -3.30 18.89
C LEU A 299 -12.16 -1.86 18.63
N LEU A 300 -12.12 -1.45 17.37
CA LEU A 300 -12.64 -0.16 16.92
C LEU A 300 -14.08 0.00 17.40
N GLN A 301 -14.35 1.04 18.17
CA GLN A 301 -15.69 1.35 18.67
C GLN A 301 -16.40 2.36 17.76
N THR A 302 -17.70 2.17 17.60
CA THR A 302 -18.66 3.03 16.91
C THR A 302 -19.88 3.28 17.81
N THR A 303 -20.84 4.07 17.36
CA THR A 303 -22.12 4.31 18.05
C THR A 303 -23.23 3.56 17.32
N ASN A 304 -24.09 2.85 18.05
CA ASN A 304 -25.28 2.23 17.46
C ASN A 304 -26.42 3.26 17.28
N ARG A 305 -27.57 2.85 16.73
CA ARG A 305 -28.74 3.72 16.51
C ARG A 305 -29.37 4.32 17.78
N SER A 306 -28.99 3.83 18.96
CA SER A 306 -29.43 4.35 20.25
C SER A 306 -28.37 5.27 20.88
N GLY A 307 -27.27 5.57 20.17
CA GLY A 307 -26.18 6.42 20.67
C GLY A 307 -25.19 5.69 21.58
N HIS A 308 -25.42 4.41 21.90
CA HIS A 308 -24.52 3.64 22.76
C HIS A 308 -23.26 3.21 21.99
N ALA A 309 -22.12 3.29 22.66
CA ALA A 309 -20.86 2.75 22.17
C ALA A 309 -20.97 1.23 21.95
N CYS A 310 -20.45 0.74 20.84
CA CYS A 310 -20.32 -0.68 20.56
C CYS A 310 -19.17 -0.94 19.58
N ALA A 311 -18.61 -2.15 19.58
CA ALA A 311 -17.60 -2.53 18.60
C ALA A 311 -18.16 -2.42 17.18
N TRP A 312 -17.36 -1.86 16.27
CA TRP A 312 -17.61 -1.91 14.84
C TRP A 312 -17.57 -3.38 14.41
N THR A 313 -18.65 -3.84 13.80
CA THR A 313 -18.80 -5.22 13.35
C THR A 313 -19.42 -5.23 11.97
N PHE A 314 -18.93 -6.11 11.10
CA PHE A 314 -19.50 -6.33 9.78
C PHE A 314 -19.96 -7.78 9.64
N SER A 315 -21.26 -7.97 9.42
CA SER A 315 -21.86 -9.29 9.21
C SER A 315 -21.45 -9.86 7.86
N LEU A 316 -21.05 -11.13 7.86
CA LEU A 316 -20.65 -11.85 6.65
C LEU A 316 -21.84 -12.50 5.92
N THR A 317 -23.07 -12.38 6.42
CA THR A 317 -24.23 -13.06 5.82
C THR A 317 -25.23 -12.11 5.15
N ASN A 318 -25.22 -10.83 5.53
CA ASN A 318 -26.36 -9.93 5.27
C ASN A 318 -26.01 -8.70 4.41
N SER A 319 -24.92 -8.73 3.65
CA SER A 319 -24.49 -7.58 2.84
C SER A 319 -23.90 -7.98 1.49
N PRO A 320 -24.17 -7.24 0.39
CA PRO A 320 -23.46 -7.43 -0.88
C PRO A 320 -21.93 -7.36 -0.76
N ASN A 321 -21.43 -6.61 0.23
CA ASN A 321 -20.01 -6.47 0.50
C ASN A 321 -19.42 -7.64 1.34
N SER A 322 -20.24 -8.56 1.86
CA SER A 322 -19.74 -9.72 2.62
C SER A 322 -18.85 -10.62 1.78
N LYS A 323 -19.22 -10.81 0.50
CA LYS A 323 -18.46 -11.61 -0.46
C LYS A 323 -17.01 -11.13 -0.62
N ALA A 324 -16.72 -9.86 -0.36
CA ALA A 324 -15.34 -9.36 -0.40
C ALA A 324 -14.53 -9.87 0.81
N LEU A 325 -15.10 -9.81 2.01
CA LEU A 325 -14.45 -10.28 3.23
C LEU A 325 -14.37 -11.81 3.30
N GLU A 326 -15.33 -12.52 2.70
CA GLU A 326 -15.29 -13.98 2.56
C GLU A 326 -14.03 -14.47 1.81
N LEU A 327 -13.47 -13.66 0.90
CA LEU A 327 -12.22 -13.99 0.19
C LEU A 327 -11.02 -14.12 1.13
N LEU A 328 -11.07 -13.50 2.32
CA LEU A 328 -9.98 -13.49 3.30
C LEU A 328 -10.07 -14.59 4.35
N MET A 329 -11.11 -15.44 4.29
CA MET A 329 -11.39 -16.45 5.32
C MET A 329 -10.81 -17.84 5.04
N TYR A 330 -10.08 -17.98 3.94
CA TYR A 330 -9.44 -19.22 3.49
C TYR A 330 -7.95 -19.10 3.69
#